data_AF-A0A6B3CPR6-F1
#
_entry.id   AF-A0A6B3CPR6-F1
#
_cell.length_a   1.000
_cell.length_b   1.000
_cell.length_c   1.000
_cell.angle_alpha   90.00
_cell.angle_beta   90.00
_cell.angle_gamma   90.00
#
_symmetry.space_group_name_H-M   'P 1'
#
loop_
_entity.id
_entity.type
_entity.pdbx_description
1 polymer ?
#
loop_
_entity_poly.entity_id
_entity_poly.type
_entity_poly.pdbx_seq_one_letter_code
_entity_poly.pdbx_strand_id
1 'polypeptide(L)'
;ALEASAARLARAVGAVTEVVLAERSPRPVLVSLARAGTPVGVLMRRWAHFRHGLDLPHYAVSIVRGRGIDANALRWLAAHHDPADVVFV
;
A
#
# COMPACT_ATOMS: atom_id res chain seq x y z
N ALA A 1 -23.51 9.28 -2.06
CA ALA A 1 -22.12 9.65 -2.46
C ALA A 1 -21.20 8.42 -2.59
N LEU A 2 -21.10 7.56 -1.57
CA LEU A 2 -20.27 6.35 -1.62
C LEU A 2 -20.70 5.36 -2.71
N GLU A 3 -21.99 5.05 -2.81
CA GLU A 3 -22.51 4.13 -3.84
C GLU A 3 -22.15 4.58 -5.27
N ALA A 4 -22.25 5.89 -5.53
CA ALA A 4 -21.91 6.48 -6.82
C ALA A 4 -20.40 6.38 -7.16
N SER A 5 -19.52 6.33 -6.16
CA SER A 5 -18.06 6.28 -6.37
C SER A 5 -17.44 4.89 -6.20
N ALA A 6 -18.16 3.95 -5.57
CA ALA A 6 -17.66 2.63 -5.19
C ALA A 6 -17.12 1.83 -6.40
N ALA A 7 -17.89 1.76 -7.50
CA ALA A 7 -17.48 1.02 -8.69
C ALA A 7 -16.24 1.61 -9.36
N ARG A 8 -16.07 2.94 -9.30
CA ARG A 8 -14.89 3.61 -9.84
C ARG A 8 -13.67 3.37 -8.95
N LEU A 9 -13.84 3.46 -7.63
CA LEU A 9 -12.78 3.20 -6.66
C LEU A 9 -12.30 1.74 -6.72
N ALA A 10 -13.22 0.79 -6.81
CA ALA A 10 -12.89 -0.63 -6.93
C ALA A 10 -12.06 -0.93 -8.18
N ARG A 11 -12.43 -0.35 -9.33
CA ARG A 11 -11.65 -0.50 -10.57
C ARG A 11 -10.25 0.11 -10.45
N ALA A 12 -10.15 1.31 -9.88
CA ALA A 12 -8.87 1.99 -9.71
C ALA A 12 -7.94 1.22 -8.76
N VAL A 13 -8.46 0.78 -7.60
CA VAL A 13 -7.69 -0.01 -6.63
C VAL A 13 -7.28 -1.35 -7.21
N GLY A 14 -8.20 -2.06 -7.89
CA GLY A 14 -7.87 -3.33 -8.54
C GLY A 14 -6.75 -3.15 -9.56
N ALA A 15 -6.87 -2.18 -10.46
CA ALA A 15 -5.87 -1.90 -11.49
C ALA A 15 -4.49 -1.59 -10.90
N VAL A 16 -4.40 -0.69 -9.91
CA VAL A 16 -3.09 -0.36 -9.30
C VAL A 16 -2.52 -1.52 -8.50
N THR A 17 -3.35 -2.36 -7.89
CA THR A 17 -2.90 -3.55 -7.16
C THR A 17 -2.30 -4.59 -8.11
N GLU A 18 -2.93 -4.85 -9.27
CA GLU A 18 -2.36 -5.77 -10.27
C GLU A 18 -1.02 -5.29 -10.81
N VAL A 19 -0.86 -3.98 -11.06
CA VAL A 19 0.43 -3.40 -11.47
C VAL A 19 1.50 -3.64 -10.41
N VAL A 20 1.19 -3.37 -9.14
CA VAL A 20 2.14 -3.59 -8.03
C VAL A 20 2.50 -5.08 -7.91
N LEU A 21 1.54 -5.99 -8.01
CA LEU A 21 1.81 -7.43 -7.94
C LEU A 21 2.71 -7.93 -9.09
N ALA A 22 2.55 -7.36 -10.29
CA ALA A 22 3.38 -7.71 -11.44
C ALA A 22 4.83 -7.19 -11.30
N GLU A 23 5.01 -5.97 -10.81
CA GLU A 23 6.32 -5.29 -10.72
C GLU A 23 7.14 -5.67 -9.48
N ARG A 24 6.50 -6.25 -8.46
CA ARG A 24 7.07 -6.52 -7.13
C ARG A 24 6.79 -7.96 -6.65
N SER A 25 6.87 -8.89 -7.58
CA SER A 25 6.69 -10.33 -7.35
C SER A 25 7.83 -10.93 -6.52
N PRO A 26 7.57 -11.89 -5.61
CA PRO A 26 6.27 -12.51 -5.35
C PRO A 26 5.45 -11.83 -4.23
N ARG A 27 6.03 -10.90 -3.45
CA ARG A 27 5.41 -10.40 -2.21
C ARG A 27 5.72 -8.92 -1.95
N PRO A 28 4.95 -7.98 -2.54
CA PRO A 28 5.12 -6.57 -2.24
C PRO A 28 4.77 -6.24 -0.79
N VAL A 29 5.46 -5.23 -0.26
CA VAL A 29 5.21 -4.65 1.07
C VAL A 29 4.57 -3.28 0.89
N LEU A 30 3.29 -3.15 1.26
CA LEU A 30 2.56 -1.89 1.12
C LEU A 30 2.88 -0.95 2.29
N VAL A 31 3.27 0.27 1.99
CA VAL A 31 3.60 1.29 3.01
C VAL A 31 2.82 2.56 2.74
N SER A 32 1.72 2.75 3.46
CA SER A 32 0.88 3.94 3.32
C SER A 32 1.46 5.15 4.04
N LEU A 33 1.50 6.29 3.36
CA LEU A 33 1.82 7.57 3.99
C LEU A 33 0.61 8.09 4.80
N ALA A 34 0.81 8.30 6.10
CA ALA A 34 -0.22 8.83 6.97
C ALA A 34 -0.69 10.20 6.44
N ARG A 35 -2.02 10.37 6.37
CA ARG A 35 -2.82 11.51 5.83
C ARG A 35 -3.51 11.31 4.48
N ALA A 36 -3.15 10.29 3.67
CA ALA A 36 -3.89 10.01 2.44
C ALA A 36 -3.83 8.55 1.96
N GLY A 37 -2.71 7.84 2.21
CA GLY A 37 -2.48 6.53 1.62
C GLY A 37 -3.19 5.36 2.30
N THR A 38 -3.52 5.48 3.60
CA THR A 38 -3.98 4.34 4.41
C THR A 38 -5.28 3.70 3.88
N PRO A 39 -6.35 4.44 3.53
CA PRO A 39 -7.55 3.83 2.99
C PRO A 39 -7.29 3.09 1.66
N VAL A 40 -6.41 3.63 0.81
CA VAL A 40 -6.05 2.99 -0.46
C VAL A 40 -5.26 1.70 -0.21
N GLY A 41 -4.23 1.75 0.65
CA GLY A 41 -3.43 0.56 0.99
C GLY A 41 -4.27 -0.57 1.61
N VAL A 42 -5.25 -0.24 2.45
CA VAL A 42 -6.21 -1.22 2.99
C VAL A 42 -7.02 -1.88 1.87
N LEU A 43 -7.51 -1.10 0.91
CA LEU A 43 -8.28 -1.63 -0.21
C LEU A 43 -7.41 -2.47 -1.16
N MET A 44 -6.14 -2.11 -1.36
CA MET A 44 -5.18 -2.90 -2.15
C MET A 44 -4.91 -4.25 -1.49
N ARG A 45 -4.62 -4.28 -0.17
CA ARG A 45 -4.47 -5.54 0.58
C ARG A 45 -5.74 -6.41 0.49
N ARG A 46 -6.92 -5.79 0.61
CA ARG A 46 -8.20 -6.50 0.50
C ARG A 46 -8.44 -7.07 -0.91
N TRP A 47 -8.06 -6.33 -1.95
CA TRP A 47 -8.14 -6.81 -3.33
C TRP A 47 -7.21 -7.99 -3.58
N ALA A 48 -5.94 -7.91 -3.17
CA ALA A 48 -4.96 -8.97 -3.32
C ALA A 48 -5.43 -10.27 -2.63
N HIS A 49 -5.99 -10.16 -1.42
CA HIS A 49 -6.59 -11.29 -0.72
C HIS A 49 -7.80 -11.85 -1.49
N PHE A 50 -8.74 -10.99 -1.91
CA PHE A 50 -9.95 -11.41 -2.60
C PHE A 50 -9.69 -12.08 -3.95
N ARG A 51 -8.78 -11.53 -4.75
CA ARG A 51 -8.55 -11.96 -6.14
C ARG A 51 -7.54 -13.09 -6.28
N HIS A 52 -6.54 -13.13 -5.38
CA HIS A 52 -5.36 -13.99 -5.48
C HIS A 52 -5.07 -14.79 -4.22
N GLY A 53 -5.81 -14.60 -3.12
CA GLY A 53 -5.56 -15.28 -1.85
C GLY A 53 -4.28 -14.83 -1.15
N LEU A 54 -3.73 -13.66 -1.51
CA LEU A 54 -2.49 -13.13 -0.96
C LEU A 54 -2.76 -12.25 0.26
N ASP A 55 -2.08 -12.53 1.38
CA ASP A 55 -2.01 -11.61 2.52
C ASP A 55 -0.73 -10.77 2.43
N LEU A 56 -0.88 -9.52 2.00
CA LEU A 56 0.24 -8.59 1.82
C LEU A 56 0.58 -7.87 3.14
N PRO A 57 1.86 -7.77 3.53
CA PRO A 57 2.28 -6.88 4.60
C PRO A 57 1.85 -5.44 4.29
N HIS A 58 1.22 -4.79 5.26
CA HIS A 58 0.76 -3.40 5.12
C HIS A 58 1.06 -2.59 6.36
N TYR A 59 1.82 -1.51 6.19
CA TYR A 59 2.21 -0.57 7.24
C TYR A 59 1.69 0.83 6.94
N ALA A 60 1.57 1.64 7.98
CA ALA A 60 1.41 3.09 7.84
C ALA A 60 2.63 3.79 8.43
N VAL A 61 3.17 4.77 7.70
CA VAL A 61 4.32 5.56 8.13
C VAL A 61 3.91 7.01 8.29
N SER A 62 4.35 7.64 9.38
CA SER A 62 4.05 9.05 9.62
C SER A 62 4.85 9.96 8.68
N ILE A 63 4.21 11.02 8.18
CA ILE A 63 4.85 12.08 7.39
C ILE A 63 4.34 13.43 7.89
N VAL A 64 5.27 14.28 8.32
CA VAL A 64 4.97 15.59 8.89
C VAL A 64 5.36 16.67 7.89
N ARG A 65 4.43 17.58 7.57
CA ARG A 65 4.70 18.70 6.65
C ARG A 65 5.85 19.55 7.22
N GLY A 66 6.86 19.83 6.39
CA GLY A 66 8.05 20.58 6.80
C GLY A 66 9.09 19.79 7.61
N ARG A 67 8.80 18.55 8.01
CA ARG A 67 9.77 17.64 8.67
C ARG A 67 10.10 16.40 7.86
N GLY A 68 9.23 15.97 6.95
CA GLY A 68 9.45 14.80 6.11
C GLY A 68 8.88 13.51 6.71
N ILE A 69 9.32 12.38 6.15
CA ILE A 69 8.91 11.03 6.52
C ILE A 69 9.65 10.59 7.79
N ASP A 70 8.98 9.81 8.63
CA ASP A 70 9.57 9.20 9.82
C ASP A 70 10.75 8.28 9.50
N ALA A 71 11.97 8.77 9.76
CA ALA A 71 13.19 8.04 9.51
C ALA A 71 13.38 6.81 10.41
N ASN A 72 12.77 6.76 11.60
CA ASN A 72 12.80 5.55 12.43
C ASN A 72 11.99 4.44 11.77
N ALA A 73 10.79 4.79 11.26
CA ALA A 73 9.95 3.83 10.55
C ALA A 73 10.63 3.33 9.27
N LEU A 74 11.31 4.20 8.51
CA LEU A 74 12.07 3.79 7.33
C LEU A 74 13.24 2.86 7.67
N ARG A 75 14.00 3.14 8.74
CA ARG A 75 15.06 2.23 9.22
C ARG A 75 14.50 0.88 9.63
N TRP A 76 13.36 0.87 10.32
CA TRP A 76 12.71 -0.37 10.71
C TRP A 76 12.28 -1.17 9.47
N LEU A 77 11.65 -0.52 8.48
CA LEU A 77 11.25 -1.18 7.23
C LEU A 77 12.45 -1.81 6.50
N ALA A 78 13.53 -1.05 6.33
CA ALA A 78 14.75 -1.54 5.66
C ALA A 78 15.46 -2.66 6.43
N ALA A 79 15.25 -2.76 7.75
CA ALA A 79 15.80 -3.85 8.56
C ALA A 79 14.95 -5.13 8.52
N HIS A 80 13.69 -5.06 8.06
CA HIS A 80 12.75 -6.19 8.09
C HIS A 80 12.27 -6.64 6.71
N HIS A 81 12.45 -5.81 5.69
CA HIS A 81 12.03 -6.07 4.31
C HIS A 81 13.12 -5.65 3.33
N ASP A 82 13.20 -6.33 2.18
CA ASP A 82 14.03 -5.85 1.08
C ASP A 82 13.45 -4.50 0.59
N PRO A 83 14.25 -3.41 0.55
CA PRO A 83 13.79 -2.13 0.02
C PRO A 83 13.22 -2.21 -1.41
N ALA A 84 13.65 -3.19 -2.21
CA ALA A 84 13.13 -3.42 -3.56
C ALA A 84 11.65 -3.88 -3.56
N ASP A 85 11.19 -4.53 -2.49
CA ASP A 85 9.82 -5.05 -2.36
C ASP A 85 8.84 -3.99 -1.81
N VAL A 86 9.36 -2.87 -1.29
CA VAL A 86 8.55 -1.82 -0.65
C VAL A 86 7.91 -0.92 -1.70
N VAL A 87 6.59 -0.73 -1.59
CA VAL A 87 5.81 0.22 -2.39
C VAL A 87 5.11 1.21 -1.49
N PHE A 88 5.38 2.49 -1.70
CA PHE A 88 4.68 3.57 -1.01
C PHE A 88 3.31 3.84 -1.63
N VAL A 89 2.29 3.95 -0.78
CA VAL A 89 0.88 4.19 -1.13
C VAL A 89 0.40 5.52 -0.56
#